data_AF-A0A0B2WVR2-F1
#
_entry.id   AF-A0A0B2WVR2-F1
#
_cell.length_a   1.000
_cell.length_b   1.000
_cell.length_c   1.000
_cell.angle_alpha   90.00
_cell.angle_beta   90.00
_cell.angle_gamma   90.00
#
_symmetry.space_group_name_H-M   'P 1'
#
loop_
_entity.id
_entity.type
_entity.pdbx_description
1 polymer ?
#
loop_
_entity_poly.entity_id
_entity_poly.type
_entity_poly.pdbx_seq_one_letter_code
_entity_poly.pdbx_strand_id
1 'polypeptide(L)'
;MSSLPNVHISTHPSLRTKLSQLRSKTSDSKRVKALVNDISLILACEALAKNLATAPGPKDATPLGFDYATTVAHPQTICIVPILRSGLGMVDGK
;
A
#
# COMPACT_ATOMS: atom_id res chain seq x y z
N MET A 1 23.43 -11.28 -6.94
CA MET A 1 22.53 -11.71 -5.87
C MET A 1 21.85 -12.98 -6.34
N SER A 2 21.96 -14.07 -5.58
CA SER A 2 21.25 -15.31 -5.89
C SER A 2 19.76 -15.03 -6.06
N SER A 3 19.13 -15.60 -7.10
CA SER A 3 17.73 -15.37 -7.39
C SER A 3 16.88 -16.00 -6.29
N LEU A 4 16.45 -15.22 -5.31
CA LEU A 4 15.43 -15.64 -4.36
C LEU A 4 14.08 -15.64 -5.10
N PRO A 5 13.49 -16.80 -5.42
CA PRO A 5 12.40 -16.90 -6.39
C PRO A 5 11.12 -16.18 -5.93
N ASN A 6 10.92 -16.03 -4.61
CA ASN A 6 9.72 -15.44 -4.01
C ASN A 6 9.95 -14.06 -3.40
N VAL A 7 11.04 -13.38 -3.77
CA VAL A 7 11.37 -12.06 -3.24
C VAL A 7 11.16 -11.00 -4.31
N HIS A 8 10.30 -10.04 -4.00
CA HIS A 8 10.11 -8.84 -4.80
C HIS A 8 10.79 -7.65 -4.11
N ILE A 9 11.71 -6.99 -4.81
CA ILE A 9 12.37 -5.77 -4.34
C ILE A 9 11.69 -4.59 -5.01
N SER A 10 11.03 -3.73 -4.21
CA SER A 10 10.45 -2.49 -4.69
C SER A 10 11.51 -1.58 -5.31
N THR A 11 11.24 -1.08 -6.51
CA THR A 11 12.09 -0.12 -7.23
C THR A 11 11.53 1.30 -7.23
N HIS A 12 10.44 1.56 -6.50
CA HIS A 12 9.77 2.85 -6.48
C HIS A 12 10.70 3.97 -5.96
N PRO A 13 10.94 5.06 -6.73
CA PRO A 13 11.87 6.12 -6.34
C PRO A 13 11.53 6.76 -4.98
N SER A 14 10.25 7.08 -4.76
CA SER A 14 9.80 7.68 -3.49
C SER A 14 10.01 6.77 -2.28
N LEU A 15 9.85 5.45 -2.44
CA LEU A 15 10.14 4.49 -1.36
C LEU A 15 11.63 4.51 -1.02
N ARG A 16 12.49 4.47 -2.02
CA ARG A 16 13.95 4.48 -1.83
C ARG A 16 14.43 5.74 -1.11
N THR A 17 13.91 6.92 -1.48
CA THR A 17 14.22 8.19 -0.81
C THR A 17 13.75 8.19 0.65
N LYS A 18 12.53 7.72 0.91
CA LYS A 18 11.99 7.64 2.29
C LYS A 18 12.74 6.63 3.14
N LEU A 19 13.15 5.50 2.57
CA LEU A 19 13.97 4.49 3.26
C LEU A 19 15.33 5.05 3.65
N SER A 20 15.93 5.90 2.80
CA SER A 20 17.17 6.62 3.15
C SER A 20 16.96 7.54 4.35
N GLN A 21 15.86 8.30 4.39
CA GLN A 21 15.51 9.15 5.53
C GLN A 21 15.23 8.33 6.81
N LEU A 22 14.57 7.19 6.67
CA LEU A 22 14.27 6.29 7.80
C LEU A 22 15.55 5.75 8.45
N ARG A 23 16.59 5.51 7.65
CA ARG A 23 17.91 5.04 8.12
C ARG A 23 18.75 6.13 8.78
N SER A 24 18.41 7.41 8.62
CA SER A 24 19.17 8.48 9.23
C SER A 24 19.09 8.42 10.76
N LYS A 25 20.25 8.48 11.43
CA LYS A 25 20.34 8.56 12.90
C LYS A 25 19.69 9.83 13.48
N THR A 26 19.53 10.86 12.66
CA THR A 26 18.95 12.14 13.08
C THR A 26 17.41 12.17 13.03
N SER A 27 16.77 11.12 12.51
CA SER A 27 15.31 11.04 12.43
C SER A 27 14.69 10.82 13.81
N ASP A 28 13.82 11.73 14.23
CA ASP A 28 13.09 11.60 15.49
C ASP A 28 11.96 10.55 15.40
N SER A 29 11.42 10.15 16.56
CA SER A 29 10.41 9.09 16.65
C SER A 29 9.13 9.41 15.86
N LYS A 30 8.73 10.69 15.85
CA LYS A 30 7.57 11.16 15.08
C LYS A 30 7.80 10.99 13.58
N ARG A 31 8.98 11.37 13.09
CA ARG A 31 9.35 11.25 11.68
C ARG A 31 9.50 9.79 11.27
N VAL A 32 10.09 8.96 12.12
CA VAL A 32 10.18 7.51 11.88
C VAL A 32 8.79 6.90 11.69
N LYS A 33 7.84 7.19 12.58
CA LYS A 33 6.46 6.67 12.45
C LYS A 33 5.81 7.10 11.13
N ALA A 34 5.93 8.38 10.77
CA ALA A 34 5.39 8.89 9.51
C ALA A 34 6.04 8.23 8.27
N LEU A 35 7.36 8.03 8.30
CA LEU A 35 8.09 7.38 7.21
C LEU A 35 7.70 5.90 7.04
N VAL A 36 7.53 5.16 8.13
CA VAL A 36 7.07 3.77 8.09
C VAL A 36 5.68 3.68 7.47
N ASN A 37 4.76 4.58 7.86
CA ASN A 37 3.43 4.65 7.26
C ASN A 37 3.50 4.91 5.75
N ASP A 38 4.25 5.94 5.33
CA ASP A 38 4.40 6.29 3.91
C ASP A 38 5.01 5.16 3.07
N ILE A 39 6.03 4.48 3.61
CA ILE A 39 6.67 3.34 2.95
C ILE A 39 5.67 2.19 2.81
N SER A 40 4.88 1.92 3.87
CA SER A 40 3.90 0.84 3.88
C SER A 40 2.79 1.04 2.85
N LEU A 41 2.35 2.29 2.65
CA LEU A 41 1.36 2.62 1.61
C LEU A 41 1.88 2.31 0.19
N ILE A 42 3.12 2.70 -0.10
CA ILE A 42 3.74 2.41 -1.42
C ILE A 42 3.87 0.89 -1.62
N LEU A 43 4.35 0.19 -0.60
CA LEU A 43 4.46 -1.27 -0.65
C LEU A 43 3.10 -1.96 -0.81
N ALA A 44 2.05 -1.46 -0.17
CA ALA A 44 0.71 -2.01 -0.30
C ALA A 44 0.20 -1.92 -1.74
N CYS A 45 0.38 -0.78 -2.42
CA CYS A 45 0.00 -0.64 -3.82
C CYS A 45 0.73 -1.65 -4.72
N GLU A 46 2.05 -1.83 -4.53
CA GLU A 46 2.83 -2.79 -5.31
C GLU A 46 2.47 -4.26 -5.01
N ALA A 47 2.28 -4.58 -3.73
CA ALA A 47 1.94 -5.93 -3.28
C ALA A 47 0.54 -6.35 -3.74
N LEU A 48 -0.44 -5.43 -3.70
CA LEU A 48 -1.82 -5.72 -4.08
C LEU A 48 -2.04 -5.73 -5.60
N ALA A 49 -1.16 -5.09 -6.38
CA ALA A 49 -1.33 -4.96 -7.84
C ALA A 49 -1.47 -6.30 -8.58
N LYS A 50 -0.86 -7.38 -8.07
CA LYS A 50 -0.95 -8.72 -8.68
C LYS A 50 -2.11 -9.56 -8.13
N ASN A 51 -2.67 -9.17 -6.99
CA ASN A 51 -3.64 -9.96 -6.23
C ASN A 51 -5.06 -9.39 -6.28
N LEU A 52 -5.22 -8.15 -6.76
CA LEU A 52 -6.51 -7.52 -7.01
C LEU A 52 -6.88 -7.57 -8.48
N ALA A 53 -8.11 -7.99 -8.76
CA ALA A 53 -8.73 -7.91 -10.07
C ALA A 53 -9.87 -6.88 -10.07
N THR A 54 -10.19 -6.32 -11.22
CA THR A 54 -11.36 -5.46 -11.40
C THR A 54 -12.49 -6.23 -12.07
N ALA A 55 -13.73 -5.93 -11.69
CA ALA A 55 -14.93 -6.45 -12.34
C ALA A 55 -15.96 -5.33 -12.54
N PRO A 56 -16.89 -5.48 -13.51
CA PRO A 56 -18.03 -4.59 -13.64
C PRO A 56 -18.89 -4.62 -12.36
N GLY A 57 -19.16 -3.45 -11.82
CA GLY A 57 -20.10 -3.23 -10.73
C GLY A 57 -21.51 -2.88 -11.21
N PRO A 58 -22.40 -2.45 -10.30
CA PRO A 58 -23.72 -1.97 -10.66
C PRO A 58 -23.65 -0.74 -11.58
N LYS A 59 -24.73 -0.50 -12.33
CA LYS A 59 -24.90 0.75 -13.07
C LYS A 59 -25.12 1.91 -12.10
N ASP A 60 -24.59 3.06 -12.46
CA ASP A 60 -24.75 4.32 -11.72
C ASP A 60 -24.86 5.49 -12.71
N ALA A 61 -25.23 6.67 -12.23
CA ALA A 61 -25.38 7.87 -13.03
C ALA A 61 -24.44 8.98 -12.55
N THR A 62 -23.81 9.68 -13.49
CA THR A 62 -23.03 10.88 -13.19
C THR A 62 -23.94 12.00 -12.65
N PRO A 63 -23.40 13.01 -11.94
CA PRO A 63 -24.19 14.18 -11.51
C PRO A 63 -24.88 14.96 -12.64
N LEU A 64 -24.50 14.71 -13.89
CA LEU A 64 -25.10 15.30 -15.10
C LEU A 64 -26.15 14.40 -15.77
N GLY A 65 -26.45 13.22 -15.21
CA GLY A 65 -27.49 12.31 -15.68
C GLY A 65 -27.07 11.25 -16.71
N PHE A 66 -25.76 11.08 -16.96
CA PHE A 66 -25.26 10.03 -17.86
C PHE A 66 -25.03 8.70 -17.11
N ASP A 67 -25.62 7.62 -17.63
CA ASP A 67 -25.43 6.26 -17.11
C ASP A 67 -24.04 5.70 -17.44
N TYR A 68 -23.44 4.99 -16.48
CA TYR A 68 -22.19 4.24 -16.67
C TYR A 68 -22.16 2.94 -15.84
N ALA A 69 -21.29 2.01 -16.20
CA ALA A 69 -21.01 0.84 -15.37
C ALA A 69 -19.87 1.16 -14.38
N THR A 70 -20.11 0.95 -13.09
CA THR A 70 -19.05 1.13 -12.08
C THR A 70 -18.01 0.02 -12.17
N THR A 71 -16.85 0.21 -11.53
CA THR A 71 -15.79 -0.80 -11.44
C THR A 71 -15.57 -1.14 -9.97
N VAL A 72 -15.58 -2.43 -9.65
CA VAL A 72 -15.32 -2.93 -8.29
C VAL A 72 -14.03 -3.75 -8.26
N ALA A 73 -13.31 -3.69 -7.14
CA ALA A 73 -12.12 -4.51 -6.90
C ALA A 73 -12.50 -5.84 -6.22
N HIS A 74 -11.82 -6.91 -6.62
CA HIS A 74 -11.95 -8.26 -6.04
C HIS A 74 -10.58 -8.79 -5.58
N PRO A 75 -10.50 -9.48 -4.42
CA PRO A 75 -11.59 -9.71 -3.47
C PRO A 75 -12.06 -8.42 -2.75
N GLN A 76 -13.34 -8.37 -2.38
CA GLN A 76 -13.91 -7.21 -1.66
C GLN A 76 -13.47 -7.13 -0.20
N THR A 77 -13.04 -8.24 0.39
CA THR A 77 -12.56 -8.33 1.76
C THR A 77 -11.09 -8.71 1.76
N ILE A 78 -10.28 -7.91 2.46
CA ILE A 78 -8.84 -8.14 2.63
C ILE A 78 -8.55 -8.09 4.13
N CYS A 79 -7.81 -9.08 4.63
CA CYS A 79 -7.34 -9.10 6.01
C CYS A 79 -5.86 -8.69 6.04
N ILE A 80 -5.51 -7.71 6.87
CA ILE A 80 -4.13 -7.28 7.11
C ILE A 80 -3.76 -7.66 8.55
N VAL A 81 -2.73 -8.50 8.71
CA VAL A 81 -2.33 -9.04 10.02
C VAL A 81 -0.96 -8.48 10.43
N PRO A 82 -0.90 -7.46 11.31
CA PRO A 82 0.36 -6.91 11.79
C PRO A 82 0.99 -7.81 12.87
N ILE A 83 2.32 -7.95 12.84
CA ILE A 83 3.07 -8.63 13.92
C ILE A 83 3.45 -7.60 14.99
N LEU A 84 3.06 -7.87 16.24
CA LEU A 84 3.25 -6.93 17.35
C LEU A 84 4.72 -6.86 17.81
N ARG A 85 5.19 -5.70 18.29
CA ARG A 85 4.52 -4.38 18.35
C ARG A 85 4.75 -3.53 17.11
N SER A 86 5.91 -3.66 16.47
CA SER A 86 6.35 -2.75 15.42
C SER A 86 5.52 -2.81 14.14
N GLY A 87 4.85 -3.94 13.87
CA GLY A 87 3.93 -4.07 12.73
C GLY A 87 2.75 -3.10 12.78
N LEU A 88 2.38 -2.62 13.97
CA LEU A 88 1.36 -1.57 14.13
C LEU A 88 1.78 -0.22 13.52
N GLY A 89 3.06 -0.01 13.22
CA GLY A 89 3.50 1.19 12.51
C GLY A 89 3.22 1.15 11.00
N MET A 90 2.93 -0.04 10.46
CA MET A 90 2.69 -0.26 9.02
C MET A 90 1.20 -0.34 8.66
N VAL A 91 0.35 -0.53 9.66
CA VAL A 91 -1.10 -0.47 9.53
C VAL A 91 -1.58 0.78 10.24
N ASP A 92 -2.48 1.53 9.61
CA ASP A 92 -3.06 2.69 10.28
C ASP A 92 -3.96 2.19 11.42
N GLY A 93 -3.49 2.36 12.65
CA GLY A 93 -4.29 2.21 13.87
C GLY A 93 -4.75 3.59 14.32
N LYS A 94 -5.80 4.12 13.69
CA LYS A 94 -6.62 5.14 14.32
C LYS A 94 -7.75 4.48 15.09
#